data_AF-A0A4V2BKM3-F1
#
_entry.id   AF-A0A4V2BKM3-F1
#
_cell.length_a   1.000
_cell.length_b   1.000
_cell.length_c   1.000
_cell.angle_alpha   90.00
_cell.angle_beta   90.00
_cell.angle_gamma   90.00
#
_symmetry.space_group_name_H-M   'P 1'
#
loop_
_entity.id
_entity.type
_entity.pdbx_description
1 polymer ?
#
loop_
_entity_poly.entity_id
_entity_poly.type
_entity_poly.pdbx_seq_one_letter_code
_entity_poly.pdbx_strand_id
1 'polypeptide(L)'
;MKQVVLSLLGSLLGVGIALLAYDHFVLQPREANRVEVKAIDLTQAAVDARKITEGVDASVRRSVDSAQQAFDAQAAEQDKRRMAAEAIAQTQLYKVALTESFMAHGKWPTRASEAGLPQDNPGAGGAIRNISVGDRGRITVTFDGSFAEGARFELLPEADPDTFQVRWQCRTSGDADLKRFLPQCAGS
;
A
#
# COMPACT_ATOMS: atom_id res chain seq x y z
N MET A 1 66.39 -53.57 63.12
CA MET A 1 65.13 -52.86 63.46
C MET A 1 65.11 -51.38 63.05
N LYS A 2 66.17 -50.58 63.26
CA LYS A 2 66.17 -49.14 62.90
C LYS A 2 65.93 -48.82 61.41
N GLN A 3 66.47 -49.63 60.49
CA GLN A 3 66.30 -49.38 59.04
C GLN A 3 64.88 -49.61 58.52
N VAL A 4 64.11 -50.52 59.13
CA VAL A 4 62.71 -50.81 58.72
C VAL A 4 61.77 -49.69 59.19
N VAL A 5 62.04 -49.10 60.36
CA VAL A 5 61.25 -47.97 60.87
C VAL A 5 61.45 -46.73 60.00
N LEU A 6 62.67 -46.49 59.52
CA LEU A 6 62.98 -45.38 58.61
C LEU A 6 62.33 -45.51 57.23
N SER A 7 62.23 -46.71 56.66
CA SER A 7 61.55 -46.91 55.38
C SER A 7 60.03 -46.79 55.49
N LEU A 8 59.44 -47.23 56.61
CA LEU A 8 58.01 -47.10 56.88
C LEU A 8 57.58 -45.65 57.16
N LEU A 9 58.41 -44.89 57.88
CA LEU A 9 58.20 -43.45 58.06
C LEU A 9 58.34 -42.71 56.73
N GLY A 10 59.31 -43.07 55.89
CA GLY A 10 59.48 -42.48 54.56
C GLY A 10 58.28 -42.70 53.64
N SER A 11 57.71 -43.90 53.62
CA SER A 11 56.53 -44.19 52.80
C SER A 11 55.27 -43.50 53.31
N LEU A 12 55.05 -43.46 54.63
CA LEU A 12 53.92 -42.72 55.22
C LEU A 12 54.02 -41.22 54.95
N LEU A 13 55.21 -40.65 55.03
CA LEU A 13 55.43 -39.23 54.72
C LEU A 13 55.16 -38.93 53.23
N GLY A 14 55.61 -39.81 52.33
CA GLY A 14 55.35 -39.69 50.90
C GLY A 14 53.86 -39.74 50.55
N VAL A 15 53.11 -40.66 51.17
CA VAL A 15 51.66 -40.76 50.98
C VAL A 15 50.94 -39.53 51.54
N GLY A 16 51.36 -39.03 52.72
CA GLY A 16 50.79 -37.82 53.30
C GLY A 16 50.98 -36.58 52.42
N ILE A 17 52.17 -36.40 51.84
CA ILE A 17 52.45 -35.29 50.93
C ILE A 17 51.65 -35.42 49.63
N ALA A 18 51.53 -36.63 49.08
CA ALA A 18 50.75 -36.87 47.88
C ALA A 18 49.26 -36.55 48.07
N LEU A 19 48.69 -36.90 49.23
CA LEU A 19 47.29 -36.59 49.57
C LEU A 19 47.07 -35.08 49.77
N LEU A 20 47.99 -34.38 50.43
CA LEU A 20 47.90 -32.92 50.58
C LEU A 20 48.04 -32.19 49.24
N ALA A 21 48.96 -32.64 48.37
CA ALA A 21 49.10 -32.09 47.04
C ALA A 21 47.84 -32.35 46.20
N TYR A 22 47.24 -33.54 46.31
CA TYR A 22 45.99 -33.85 45.62
C TYR A 22 44.82 -32.99 46.11
N ASP A 23 44.67 -32.82 47.43
CA ASP A 23 43.61 -31.99 48.00
C ASP A 23 43.75 -30.52 47.58
N HIS A 24 44.95 -29.96 47.71
CA HIS A 24 45.18 -28.54 47.45
C HIS A 24 45.21 -28.19 45.96
N PHE A 25 45.80 -29.03 45.10
CA PHE A 25 45.92 -28.73 43.66
C PHE A 25 44.81 -29.32 42.79
N VAL A 26 44.08 -30.33 43.27
CA VAL A 26 43.03 -30.98 42.47
C VAL A 26 41.65 -30.72 43.03
N LEU A 27 41.43 -30.88 44.33
CA LEU A 27 40.10 -30.76 44.92
C LEU A 27 39.69 -29.30 45.13
N GLN A 28 40.51 -28.50 45.82
CA GLN A 28 40.19 -27.10 46.08
C GLN A 28 39.92 -26.25 44.82
N PRO A 29 40.73 -26.31 43.74
CA PRO A 29 40.44 -25.56 42.53
C PRO A 29 39.23 -26.11 41.76
N ARG A 30 38.86 -27.39 41.93
CA ARG A 30 37.62 -27.93 41.36
C ARG A 30 36.37 -27.46 42.10
N GLU A 31 36.47 -27.25 43.40
CA GLU A 31 35.39 -26.68 44.21
C GLU A 31 35.25 -25.18 43.98
N ALA A 32 36.37 -24.46 43.88
CA ALA A 32 36.39 -23.03 43.56
C ALA A 32 35.90 -22.73 42.13
N ASN A 33 36.19 -23.62 41.17
CA ASN A 33 35.71 -23.53 39.78
C ASN A 33 34.49 -24.41 39.52
N ARG A 34 33.82 -24.92 40.56
CA ARG A 34 32.53 -25.57 40.40
C ARG A 34 31.57 -24.46 40.01
N VAL A 35 31.43 -24.25 38.70
CA VAL A 35 30.44 -23.35 38.12
C VAL A 35 29.14 -23.72 38.81
N GLU A 36 28.64 -22.80 39.63
CA GLU A 36 27.32 -22.90 40.21
C GLU A 36 26.42 -23.11 39.01
N VAL A 37 25.96 -24.35 38.80
CA VAL A 37 24.99 -24.66 37.76
C VAL A 37 23.75 -23.96 38.27
N LYS A 38 23.64 -22.65 38.01
CA LYS A 38 22.40 -21.91 38.12
C LYS A 38 21.44 -22.76 37.32
N ALA A 39 20.57 -23.45 38.04
CA ALA A 39 19.58 -24.33 37.45
C ALA A 39 18.96 -23.51 36.33
N ILE A 40 19.17 -23.93 35.09
CA ILE A 40 18.56 -23.26 33.94
C ILE A 40 17.08 -23.36 34.24
N ASP A 41 16.46 -22.22 34.55
CA ASP A 41 15.06 -22.19 34.85
C ASP A 41 14.32 -22.38 33.53
N LEU A 42 14.08 -23.65 33.21
CA LEU A 42 13.37 -24.08 32.02
C LEU A 42 11.95 -23.48 31.98
N THR A 43 11.40 -23.09 33.14
CA THR A 43 10.12 -22.40 33.20
C THR A 43 10.24 -20.96 32.74
N GLN A 44 11.28 -20.23 33.15
CA GLN A 44 11.57 -18.88 32.66
C GLN A 44 11.87 -18.87 31.16
N ALA A 45 12.68 -19.81 30.68
CA ALA A 45 12.98 -19.97 29.25
C ALA A 45 11.71 -20.26 28.42
N ALA A 46 10.77 -21.07 28.96
CA ALA A 46 9.50 -21.33 28.30
C ALA A 46 8.58 -20.10 28.26
N VAL A 47 8.59 -19.26 29.31
CA VAL A 47 7.84 -18.00 29.35
C VAL A 47 8.40 -16.98 28.35
N ASP A 48 9.72 -16.83 28.31
CA ASP A 48 10.37 -15.89 27.37
C ASP A 48 10.17 -16.32 25.91
N ALA A 49 10.27 -17.63 25.62
CA ALA A 49 9.98 -18.17 24.29
C ALA A 49 8.53 -17.89 23.85
N ARG A 50 7.54 -18.06 24.73
CA ARG A 50 6.14 -17.72 24.43
C ARG A 50 5.97 -16.23 24.12
N LYS A 51 6.56 -15.37 24.94
CA LYS A 51 6.49 -13.91 24.76
C LYS A 51 7.13 -13.46 23.44
N ILE A 52 8.24 -14.09 23.04
CA ILE A 52 8.89 -13.82 21.75
C ILE A 52 7.98 -14.27 20.60
N THR A 53 7.42 -15.47 20.65
CA THR A 53 6.51 -15.96 19.60
C THR A 53 5.28 -15.07 19.47
N GLU A 54 4.65 -14.68 20.58
CA GLU A 54 3.52 -13.74 20.57
C GLU A 54 3.90 -12.36 19.99
N GLY A 55 5.09 -11.85 20.33
CA GLY A 55 5.59 -10.60 19.79
C GLY A 55 5.91 -10.65 18.30
N VAL A 56 6.49 -11.76 17.83
CA VAL A 56 6.77 -12.02 16.41
C VAL A 56 5.46 -12.16 15.63
N ASP A 57 4.51 -12.95 16.12
CA ASP A 57 3.19 -13.11 15.49
C ASP A 57 2.46 -11.77 15.40
N ALA A 58 2.47 -10.97 16.46
CA ALA A 58 1.88 -9.64 16.46
C ALA A 58 2.61 -8.67 15.51
N SER A 59 3.93 -8.80 15.33
CA SER A 59 4.69 -8.00 14.37
C SER A 59 4.40 -8.42 12.93
N VAL A 60 4.37 -9.72 12.66
CA VAL A 60 4.09 -10.26 11.32
C VAL A 60 2.67 -9.89 10.90
N ARG A 61 1.67 -10.05 11.77
CA ARG A 61 0.28 -9.63 11.49
C ARG A 61 0.21 -8.16 11.14
N ARG A 62 0.81 -7.28 11.95
CA ARG A 62 0.86 -5.83 11.65
C ARG A 62 1.52 -5.54 10.31
N SER A 63 2.63 -6.20 9.98
CA SER A 63 3.29 -6.02 8.69
C SER A 63 2.41 -6.46 7.54
N VAL A 64 1.75 -7.62 7.63
CA VAL A 64 0.85 -8.15 6.61
C VAL A 64 -0.37 -7.23 6.44
N ASP A 65 -1.00 -6.81 7.55
CA ASP A 65 -2.17 -5.92 7.51
C ASP A 65 -1.81 -4.58 6.87
N SER A 66 -0.66 -4.01 7.22
CA SER A 66 -0.20 -2.74 6.64
C SER A 66 0.12 -2.87 5.15
N ALA A 67 0.72 -3.99 4.73
CA ALA A 67 1.00 -4.27 3.33
C ALA A 67 -0.31 -4.44 2.55
N GLN A 68 -1.26 -5.20 3.09
CA GLN A 68 -2.56 -5.42 2.46
C GLN A 68 -3.31 -4.10 2.27
N GLN A 69 -3.37 -3.25 3.31
CA GLN A 69 -3.99 -1.93 3.22
C GLN A 69 -3.34 -1.04 2.16
N ALA A 70 -2.01 -1.08 2.04
CA ALA A 70 -1.29 -0.32 1.02
C ALA A 70 -1.61 -0.83 -0.40
N PHE A 71 -1.71 -2.14 -0.59
CA PHE A 71 -2.09 -2.73 -1.88
C PHE A 71 -3.55 -2.39 -2.24
N ASP A 72 -4.47 -2.50 -1.29
CA ASP A 72 -5.89 -2.19 -1.52
C ASP A 72 -6.09 -0.71 -1.89
N ALA A 73 -5.37 0.19 -1.19
CA ALA A 73 -5.40 1.62 -1.50
C ALA A 73 -4.85 1.92 -2.91
N GLN A 74 -3.78 1.23 -3.32
CA GLN A 74 -3.24 1.37 -4.68
C GLN A 74 -4.19 0.82 -5.75
N ALA A 75 -4.82 -0.33 -5.50
CA ALA A 75 -5.79 -0.91 -6.42
C ALA A 75 -6.99 0.03 -6.63
N ALA A 76 -7.57 0.54 -5.55
CA ALA A 76 -8.68 1.49 -5.60
C ALA A 76 -8.32 2.78 -6.38
N GLU A 77 -7.11 3.30 -6.19
CA GLU A 77 -6.60 4.46 -6.91
C GLU A 77 -6.46 4.19 -8.43
N GLN A 78 -5.93 3.03 -8.80
CA GLN A 78 -5.80 2.65 -10.22
C GLN A 78 -7.15 2.44 -10.87
N ASP A 79 -8.11 1.86 -10.15
CA ASP A 79 -9.48 1.70 -10.63
C ASP A 79 -10.15 3.05 -10.90
N LYS A 80 -10.00 4.03 -10.00
CA LYS A 80 -10.49 5.40 -10.24
C LYS A 80 -9.85 6.05 -11.47
N ARG A 81 -8.54 5.88 -11.67
CA ARG A 81 -7.84 6.35 -12.88
C ARG A 81 -8.39 5.72 -14.15
N ARG A 82 -8.57 4.40 -14.13
CA ARG A 82 -9.12 3.64 -15.26
C ARG A 82 -10.54 4.11 -15.60
N MET A 83 -11.41 4.23 -14.60
CA MET A 83 -12.79 4.70 -14.76
C MET A 83 -12.86 6.13 -15.32
N ALA A 84 -12.00 7.02 -14.84
CA ALA A 84 -11.92 8.40 -15.35
C ALA A 84 -11.44 8.45 -16.82
N ALA A 85 -10.43 7.64 -17.17
CA ALA A 85 -9.94 7.55 -18.55
C ALA A 85 -10.99 6.96 -19.50
N GLU A 86 -11.70 5.92 -19.07
CA GLU A 86 -12.80 5.31 -19.81
C GLU A 86 -13.91 6.33 -20.06
N ALA A 87 -14.29 7.12 -19.03
CA ALA A 87 -15.30 8.15 -19.17
C ALA A 87 -14.94 9.20 -20.24
N ILE A 88 -13.66 9.58 -20.32
CA ILE A 88 -13.17 10.50 -21.35
C ILE A 88 -13.16 9.87 -22.74
N ALA A 89 -12.81 8.59 -22.83
CA ALA A 89 -12.84 7.87 -24.09
C ALA A 89 -14.26 7.84 -24.68
N GLN A 90 -15.27 7.61 -23.84
CA GLN A 90 -16.68 7.62 -24.27
C GLN A 90 -17.15 8.98 -24.80
N THR A 91 -16.60 10.09 -24.30
CA THR A 91 -16.94 11.43 -24.83
C THR A 91 -16.34 11.76 -26.19
N GLN A 92 -15.39 10.98 -26.72
CA GLN A 92 -14.77 11.30 -28.01
C GLN A 92 -15.77 11.26 -29.17
N LEU A 93 -16.73 10.32 -29.14
CA LEU A 93 -17.80 10.25 -30.13
C LEU A 93 -18.64 11.55 -30.14
N TYR A 94 -18.97 12.06 -28.96
CA TYR A 94 -19.71 13.32 -28.82
C TYR A 94 -18.91 14.50 -29.36
N LYS A 95 -17.62 14.59 -29.03
CA LYS A 95 -16.75 15.66 -29.54
C LYS A 95 -16.67 15.68 -31.06
N VAL A 96 -16.53 14.50 -31.68
CA VAL A 96 -16.48 14.38 -33.14
C VAL A 96 -17.80 14.83 -33.76
N ALA A 97 -18.92 14.25 -33.35
CA ALA A 97 -20.24 14.57 -33.91
C ALA A 97 -20.62 16.06 -33.73
N LEU A 98 -20.31 16.64 -32.56
CA LEU A 98 -20.55 18.07 -32.32
C LEU A 98 -19.63 18.97 -33.17
N THR A 99 -18.36 18.58 -33.34
CA THR A 99 -17.42 19.31 -34.19
C THR A 99 -17.84 19.26 -35.66
N GLU A 100 -18.27 18.09 -36.15
CA GLU A 100 -18.80 17.92 -37.51
C GLU A 100 -20.06 18.74 -37.73
N SER A 101 -20.98 18.75 -36.76
CA SER A 101 -22.18 19.59 -36.83
C SER A 101 -21.84 21.08 -36.86
N PHE A 102 -20.84 21.52 -36.08
CA PHE A 102 -20.34 22.89 -36.11
C PHE A 102 -19.70 23.24 -37.46
N MET A 103 -18.89 22.35 -38.04
CA MET A 103 -18.29 22.54 -39.36
C MET A 103 -19.33 22.59 -40.48
N ALA A 104 -20.41 21.82 -40.38
CA ALA A 104 -21.48 21.80 -41.39
C ALA A 104 -22.38 23.04 -41.33
N HIS A 105 -22.67 23.55 -40.13
CA HIS A 105 -23.68 24.59 -39.92
C HIS A 105 -23.11 25.96 -39.51
N GLY A 106 -21.82 26.05 -39.22
CA GLY A 106 -21.16 27.26 -38.72
C GLY A 106 -21.59 27.69 -37.32
N LYS A 107 -22.36 26.86 -36.59
CA LYS A 107 -22.85 27.14 -35.25
C LYS A 107 -22.93 25.86 -34.43
N TRP A 108 -22.67 25.98 -33.12
CA TRP A 108 -22.81 24.85 -32.22
C TRP A 108 -24.28 24.45 -32.10
N PRO A 109 -24.58 23.15 -32.09
CA PRO A 109 -25.93 22.67 -31.89
C PRO A 109 -26.44 23.07 -30.50
N THR A 110 -27.75 23.29 -30.41
CA THR A 110 -28.45 23.62 -29.15
C THR A 110 -29.02 22.39 -28.47
N ARG A 111 -29.11 21.27 -29.19
CA ARG A 111 -29.62 19.98 -28.74
C ARG A 111 -28.78 18.84 -29.34
N ALA A 112 -28.65 17.73 -28.63
CA ALA A 112 -27.82 16.61 -29.09
C ALA A 112 -28.28 16.05 -30.45
N SER A 113 -29.59 16.02 -30.66
CA SER A 113 -30.22 15.50 -31.88
C SER A 113 -29.85 16.26 -33.16
N GLU A 114 -29.37 17.51 -33.09
CA GLU A 114 -28.85 18.26 -34.24
C GLU A 114 -27.49 17.73 -34.73
N ALA A 115 -26.78 17.00 -33.88
CA ALA A 115 -25.55 16.30 -34.21
C ALA A 115 -25.76 14.78 -34.33
N GLY A 116 -27.02 14.31 -34.40
CA GLY A 116 -27.34 12.88 -34.45
C GLY A 116 -27.03 12.12 -33.16
N LEU A 117 -26.87 12.82 -32.03
CA LEU A 117 -26.58 12.24 -30.73
C LEU A 117 -27.85 12.10 -29.88
N PRO A 118 -27.91 11.12 -28.96
CA PRO A 118 -28.95 11.07 -27.96
C PRO A 118 -28.82 12.25 -26.99
N GLN A 119 -29.95 12.80 -26.53
CA GLN A 119 -29.95 13.92 -25.58
C GLN A 119 -29.35 13.54 -24.23
N ASP A 120 -29.71 12.34 -23.77
CA ASP A 120 -29.19 11.69 -22.58
C ASP A 120 -28.75 10.27 -22.95
N ASN A 121 -27.65 9.83 -22.38
CA ASN A 121 -27.17 8.46 -22.48
C ASN A 121 -27.01 7.87 -21.08
N PRO A 122 -28.14 7.49 -20.43
CA PRO A 122 -28.11 6.92 -19.10
C PRO A 122 -27.42 5.55 -19.16
N GLY A 123 -26.52 5.31 -18.20
CA GLY A 123 -25.81 4.03 -18.13
C GLY A 123 -24.84 3.81 -19.31
N ALA A 124 -24.14 4.86 -19.73
CA ALA A 124 -23.07 4.79 -20.74
C ALA A 124 -21.95 3.77 -20.40
N GLY A 125 -21.96 3.24 -19.18
CA GLY A 125 -21.10 2.16 -18.72
C GLY A 125 -19.99 2.67 -17.79
N GLY A 126 -19.29 1.72 -17.16
CA GLY A 126 -18.27 2.05 -16.17
C GLY A 126 -18.84 2.86 -15.01
N ALA A 127 -18.19 3.97 -14.68
CA ALA A 127 -18.58 4.88 -13.60
C ALA A 127 -19.58 5.98 -14.03
N ILE A 128 -20.01 5.99 -15.30
CA ILE A 128 -20.85 7.08 -15.82
C ILE A 128 -22.32 6.79 -15.55
N ARG A 129 -22.98 7.75 -14.89
CA ARG A 129 -24.43 7.78 -14.73
C ARG A 129 -25.14 8.28 -15.99
N ASN A 130 -24.65 9.39 -16.55
CA ASN A 130 -25.24 10.03 -17.73
C ASN A 130 -24.18 10.84 -18.49
N ILE A 131 -24.36 10.90 -19.82
CA ILE A 131 -23.74 11.89 -20.71
C ILE A 131 -24.87 12.69 -21.35
N SER A 132 -24.82 14.01 -21.22
CA SER A 132 -25.82 14.92 -21.81
C SER A 132 -25.15 16.00 -22.64
N VAL A 133 -25.82 16.47 -23.70
CA VAL A 133 -25.39 17.64 -24.47
C VAL A 133 -26.32 18.82 -24.19
N GLY A 134 -25.76 19.90 -23.65
CA GLY A 134 -26.45 21.16 -23.40
C GLY A 134 -26.14 22.23 -24.45
N ASP A 135 -26.53 23.46 -24.11
CA ASP A 135 -26.35 24.62 -24.99
C ASP A 135 -24.90 24.81 -25.45
N ARG A 136 -24.76 25.27 -26.70
CA ARG A 136 -23.48 25.50 -27.37
C ARG A 136 -22.58 24.27 -27.42
N GLY A 137 -23.17 23.08 -27.55
CA GLY A 137 -22.44 21.81 -27.64
C GLY A 137 -21.68 21.42 -26.36
N ARG A 138 -22.08 21.94 -25.20
CA ARG A 138 -21.49 21.53 -23.92
C ARG A 138 -21.79 20.06 -23.66
N ILE A 139 -20.77 19.24 -23.46
CA ILE A 139 -20.94 17.86 -22.99
C ILE A 139 -20.82 17.87 -21.47
N THR A 140 -21.77 17.27 -20.76
CA THR A 140 -21.72 17.07 -19.31
C THR A 140 -21.77 15.58 -19.02
N VAL A 141 -20.80 15.10 -18.24
CA VAL A 141 -20.72 13.72 -17.78
C VAL A 141 -20.87 13.69 -16.28
N THR A 142 -21.88 12.97 -15.79
CA THR A 142 -22.14 12.77 -14.36
C THR A 142 -21.78 11.36 -13.95
N PHE A 143 -21.13 11.19 -12.81
CA PHE A 143 -20.73 9.87 -12.30
C PHE A 143 -21.84 9.20 -11.45
N ASP A 144 -21.78 7.89 -11.34
CA ASP A 144 -22.77 7.02 -10.68
C ASP A 144 -22.62 6.90 -9.15
N GLY A 145 -21.58 7.51 -8.58
CA GLY A 145 -21.22 7.38 -7.16
C GLY A 145 -19.89 6.65 -6.94
N SER A 146 -19.24 6.17 -8.01
CA SER A 146 -17.84 5.71 -7.97
C SER A 146 -16.85 6.81 -7.59
N PHE A 147 -17.29 8.07 -7.68
CA PHE A 147 -16.63 9.28 -7.20
C PHE A 147 -17.50 9.97 -6.14
N ALA A 148 -17.07 11.11 -5.60
CA ALA A 148 -17.91 11.86 -4.65
C ALA A 148 -19.30 12.16 -5.24
N GLU A 149 -20.31 12.28 -4.37
CA GLU A 149 -21.67 12.57 -4.82
C GLU A 149 -21.72 13.90 -5.60
N GLY A 150 -22.39 13.91 -6.75
CA GLY A 150 -22.43 15.06 -7.64
C GLY A 150 -21.16 15.29 -8.47
N ALA A 151 -20.17 14.37 -8.40
CA ALA A 151 -19.00 14.36 -9.26
C ALA A 151 -19.41 14.41 -10.73
N ARG A 152 -18.83 15.37 -11.46
CA ARG A 152 -19.06 15.56 -12.89
C ARG A 152 -17.89 16.27 -13.55
N PHE A 153 -17.75 16.05 -14.86
CA PHE A 153 -16.91 16.89 -15.70
C PHE A 153 -17.70 17.42 -16.89
N GLU A 154 -17.26 18.57 -17.40
CA GLU A 154 -17.83 19.24 -18.55
C GLU A 154 -16.76 19.43 -19.62
N LEU A 155 -17.12 19.19 -20.88
CA LEU A 155 -16.32 19.55 -22.04
C LEU A 155 -17.00 20.70 -22.76
N LEU A 156 -16.30 21.82 -22.85
CA LEU A 156 -16.79 23.04 -23.47
C LEU A 156 -16.04 23.24 -24.79
N PRO A 157 -16.74 23.24 -25.93
CA PRO A 157 -16.09 23.54 -27.19
C PRO A 157 -15.85 25.05 -27.30
N GLU A 158 -14.71 25.41 -27.88
CA GLU A 158 -14.32 26.77 -28.23
C GLU A 158 -13.87 26.78 -29.68
N ALA A 159 -14.62 27.49 -30.52
CA ALA A 159 -14.24 27.71 -31.90
C ALA A 159 -13.54 29.07 -32.02
N ASP A 160 -12.38 29.06 -32.66
CA ASP A 160 -11.72 30.28 -33.09
C ASP A 160 -12.47 30.87 -34.30
N PRO A 161 -12.93 32.14 -34.24
CA PRO A 161 -13.76 32.72 -35.28
C PRO A 161 -13.03 32.97 -36.60
N ASP A 162 -11.70 33.08 -36.56
CA ASP A 162 -10.88 33.43 -37.72
C ASP A 162 -10.36 32.17 -38.42
N THR A 163 -9.99 31.15 -37.64
CA THR A 163 -9.38 29.90 -38.13
C THR A 163 -10.34 28.72 -38.17
N PHE A 164 -11.53 28.85 -37.57
CA PHE A 164 -12.50 27.76 -37.36
C PHE A 164 -11.94 26.56 -36.58
N GLN A 165 -10.78 26.71 -35.95
CA GLN A 165 -10.18 25.66 -35.15
C GLN A 165 -11.00 25.45 -33.88
N VAL A 166 -11.41 24.20 -33.65
CA VAL A 166 -12.13 23.80 -32.44
C VAL A 166 -11.13 23.32 -31.38
N ARG A 167 -11.15 23.97 -30.22
CA ARG A 167 -10.51 23.53 -28.97
C ARG A 167 -11.57 23.06 -27.99
N TRP A 168 -11.18 22.19 -27.06
CA TRP A 168 -12.08 21.67 -26.03
C TRP A 168 -11.48 21.97 -24.66
N GLN A 169 -12.17 22.77 -23.86
CA GLN A 169 -11.85 22.96 -22.45
C GLN A 169 -12.51 21.87 -21.62
N CYS A 170 -11.83 21.35 -20.61
CA CYS A 170 -12.42 20.42 -19.66
C CYS A 170 -12.45 21.01 -18.26
N ARG A 171 -13.60 20.95 -17.59
CA ARG A 171 -13.79 21.40 -16.20
C ARG A 171 -14.33 20.27 -15.33
N THR A 172 -13.94 20.21 -14.07
CA THR A 172 -14.46 19.24 -13.09
C THR A 172 -15.17 19.96 -11.95
N SER A 173 -16.17 19.30 -11.34
CA SER A 173 -16.84 19.77 -10.13
C SER A 173 -17.40 18.59 -9.33
N GLY A 174 -17.78 18.83 -8.07
CA GLY A 174 -18.37 17.81 -7.18
C GLY A 174 -17.35 16.88 -6.52
N ASP A 175 -16.13 16.77 -7.04
CA ASP A 175 -15.04 15.99 -6.45
C ASP A 175 -13.69 16.67 -6.71
N ALA A 176 -12.90 16.90 -5.65
CA ALA A 176 -11.58 17.49 -5.74
C ALA A 176 -10.57 16.54 -6.40
N ASP A 177 -10.74 15.22 -6.21
CA ASP A 177 -9.83 14.21 -6.72
C ASP A 177 -10.01 13.98 -8.23
N LEU A 178 -11.15 14.37 -8.81
CA LEU A 178 -11.36 14.24 -10.27
C LEU A 178 -10.25 14.92 -11.08
N LYS A 179 -9.70 16.06 -10.63
CA LYS A 179 -8.60 16.75 -11.33
C LYS A 179 -7.33 15.89 -11.43
N ARG A 180 -7.06 15.08 -10.40
CA ARG A 180 -5.90 14.17 -10.35
C ARG A 180 -6.08 12.96 -11.27
N PHE A 181 -7.32 12.56 -11.51
CA PHE A 181 -7.68 11.45 -12.41
C PHE A 181 -7.92 11.90 -13.86
N LEU A 182 -8.21 13.19 -14.06
CA LEU A 182 -8.49 13.82 -15.35
C LEU A 182 -7.52 14.98 -15.60
N PRO A 183 -6.23 14.71 -15.93
CA PRO A 183 -5.20 15.75 -16.06
C PRO A 183 -5.53 16.78 -17.15
N GLN A 184 -6.23 16.40 -18.21
CA GLN A 184 -6.72 17.32 -19.26
C GLN A 184 -7.73 18.35 -18.75
N CYS A 185 -8.28 18.16 -17.55
CA CYS A 185 -9.21 19.08 -16.90
C CYS A 185 -8.54 19.92 -15.81
N ALA A 186 -7.26 19.65 -15.49
CA ALA A 186 -6.54 20.31 -14.40
C ALA A 186 -6.07 21.74 -14.74
N GLY A 187 -6.00 22.09 -16.03
CA GLY A 187 -5.47 23.37 -16.52
C GLY A 187 -6.51 24.41 -16.95
N SER A 188 -7.77 24.28 -16.50
CA SER A 188 -8.85 25.24 -16.80
C SER A 188 -9.23 26.14 -15.62
#